data_AF-A0A4S4E1S3-F1
#
_entry.id   AF-A0A4S4E1S3-F1
#
_cell.length_a   1.000
_cell.length_b   1.000
_cell.length_c   1.000
_cell.angle_alpha   90.00
_cell.angle_beta   90.00
_cell.angle_gamma   90.00
#
_symmetry.space_group_name_H-M   'P 1'
#
loop_
_entity.id
_entity.type
_entity.pdbx_description
1 polymer ?
#
loop_
_entity_poly.entity_id
_entity_poly.type
_entity_poly.pdbx_seq_one_letter_code
_entity_poly.pdbx_strand_id
1 'polypeptide(L)'
;MLQLLNVGEAIAFSPYRPERLFCILDMNAVLADLGPDIDALYANEIGSCVRNKCQDVLRRLGDCVKATLIGFKHDVVSSISTNVFSGGGFHHLISYVLNYIGNLTDYSESLNLLLEDGNREDTVLFSPDLNEVSEEDDVSGSLMSPYFQSLISILECNLEDKSKLYKDDSLLHLFLMNNIHYMAQKVKSCELRTILRDEWIRKQNGKFRQHAMNYERATWSSILSLLGDEGIHNTGSNSISKTLLKERLQSSYVSFEEVYESQTGWLIPDKQLREDLRISTSQKVIPAYRSFVGRYTCYLEEKNIKYSADDLQNHLFDLFERSPRSLHNFHRKANTVPMAKQTFFFIDRTYKEVLDNDVRPRKNLHAFISNAYPPPFIQVMDVFTNYQPLDQESANCKPLDQEFAKMDLGSSSSASKLSVWDEATLSSYNNTSNSTG
;
A
#
# COMPACT_ATOMS: atom_id res chain seq x y z
N MET A 1 -12.02 -17.13 49.18
CA MET A 1 -11.06 -16.03 48.92
C MET A 1 -9.63 -16.51 48.69
N LEU A 2 -8.95 -17.16 49.64
CA LEU A 2 -7.56 -17.61 49.46
C LEU A 2 -7.33 -18.53 48.24
N GLN A 3 -8.25 -19.46 47.95
CA GLN A 3 -8.15 -20.31 46.76
C GLN A 3 -8.20 -19.50 45.45
N LEU A 4 -8.99 -18.41 45.40
CA LEU A 4 -9.07 -17.53 44.24
C LEU A 4 -7.76 -16.74 44.06
N LEU A 5 -7.18 -16.25 45.15
CA LEU A 5 -5.88 -15.57 45.13
C LEU A 5 -4.73 -16.50 44.71
N ASN A 6 -4.80 -17.79 45.08
CA ASN A 6 -3.82 -18.79 44.64
C ASN A 6 -3.86 -19.01 43.11
N VAL A 7 -5.02 -18.83 42.46
CA VAL A 7 -5.11 -18.88 40.99
C VAL A 7 -4.37 -17.69 40.37
N GLY A 8 -4.59 -16.47 40.89
CA GLY A 8 -3.85 -15.29 40.44
C GLY A 8 -2.34 -15.43 40.64
N GLU A 9 -1.92 -15.99 41.78
CA GLU A 9 -0.51 -16.29 42.05
C GLU A 9 0.08 -17.30 41.05
N ALA A 10 -0.63 -18.39 40.75
CA ALA A 10 -0.15 -19.40 39.80
C ALA A 10 0.00 -18.83 38.38
N ILE A 11 -0.87 -17.90 37.98
CA ILE A 11 -0.81 -17.22 36.69
C ILE A 11 0.39 -16.29 36.62
N ALA A 12 0.67 -15.54 37.69
CA ALA A 12 1.84 -14.66 37.79
C ALA A 12 3.17 -15.43 37.68
N PHE A 13 3.21 -16.70 38.13
CA PHE A 13 4.38 -17.57 37.99
C PHE A 13 4.51 -18.26 36.63
N SER A 14 3.51 -18.14 35.76
CA SER A 14 3.55 -18.82 34.46
C SER A 14 4.55 -18.15 33.50
N PRO A 15 5.05 -18.87 32.47
CA PRO A 15 6.02 -18.30 31.52
C PRO A 15 5.49 -17.03 30.85
N TYR A 16 6.33 -16.00 30.81
CA TYR A 16 6.04 -14.70 30.21
C TYR A 16 5.81 -14.86 28.70
N ARG A 17 4.56 -14.68 28.29
CA ARG A 17 4.14 -14.74 26.89
C ARG A 17 3.38 -13.47 26.55
N PRO A 18 3.75 -12.72 25.49
CA PRO A 18 3.06 -11.50 25.09
C PRO A 18 1.54 -11.73 24.95
N GLU A 19 1.12 -12.88 24.42
CA GLU A 19 -0.30 -13.19 24.19
C GLU A 19 -1.12 -13.31 25.48
N ARG A 20 -0.45 -13.56 26.62
CA ARG A 20 -1.12 -13.65 27.93
C ARG A 20 -1.21 -12.30 28.65
N LEU A 21 -0.51 -11.28 28.16
CA LEU A 21 -0.38 -10.00 28.85
C LEU A 21 -1.76 -9.35 29.10
N PHE A 22 -2.64 -9.37 28.11
CA PHE A 22 -3.99 -8.80 28.22
C PHE A 22 -4.80 -9.45 29.34
N CYS A 23 -4.78 -10.78 29.44
CA CYS A 23 -5.47 -11.49 30.53
C CYS A 23 -4.87 -11.15 31.91
N ILE A 24 -3.55 -10.96 32.00
CA ILE A 24 -2.88 -10.59 33.25
C ILE A 24 -3.26 -9.16 33.66
N LEU A 25 -3.34 -8.24 32.69
CA LEU A 25 -3.81 -6.88 32.89
C LEU A 25 -5.27 -6.83 33.35
N ASP A 26 -6.16 -7.61 32.71
CA ASP A 26 -7.57 -7.72 33.12
C ASP A 26 -7.68 -8.23 34.57
N MET A 27 -6.91 -9.27 34.92
CA MET A 27 -6.89 -9.81 36.27
C MET A 27 -6.36 -8.81 37.29
N ASN A 28 -5.32 -8.06 36.94
CA ASN A 28 -4.75 -7.04 37.80
C ASN A 28 -5.74 -5.90 38.04
N ALA A 29 -6.39 -5.40 36.98
CA ALA A 29 -7.39 -4.34 37.07
C ALA A 29 -8.57 -4.76 37.97
N VAL A 30 -9.17 -5.93 37.71
CA VAL A 30 -10.29 -6.43 38.52
C VAL A 30 -9.89 -6.62 39.99
N LEU A 31 -8.69 -7.13 40.25
CA LEU A 31 -8.23 -7.35 41.62
C LEU A 31 -7.91 -6.02 42.34
N ALA A 32 -7.43 -5.01 41.62
CA ALA A 32 -7.16 -3.68 42.15
C ALA A 32 -8.47 -2.95 42.49
N ASP A 33 -9.47 -3.05 41.60
CA ASP A 33 -10.81 -2.47 41.80
C ASP A 33 -11.52 -3.08 43.00
N LEU A 34 -11.36 -4.38 43.22
CA LEU A 34 -11.93 -5.09 44.38
C LEU A 34 -11.14 -4.87 45.68
N GLY A 35 -9.96 -4.26 45.61
CA GLY A 35 -9.07 -4.03 46.76
C GLY A 35 -9.77 -3.37 47.96
N PRO A 36 -10.44 -2.22 47.79
CA PRO A 36 -11.15 -1.53 48.88
C PRO A 36 -12.25 -2.37 49.52
N ASP A 37 -12.99 -3.15 48.72
CA ASP A 37 -14.05 -4.03 49.23
C ASP A 37 -13.48 -5.20 50.03
N ILE A 38 -12.36 -5.78 49.57
CA ILE A 38 -11.62 -6.82 50.29
C ILE A 38 -11.11 -6.24 51.61
N ASP A 39 -10.56 -5.02 51.60
CA ASP A 39 -10.07 -4.36 52.81
C ASP A 39 -11.19 -4.09 53.82
N ALA A 40 -12.36 -3.66 53.35
CA ALA A 40 -13.54 -3.42 54.17
C ALA A 40 -14.13 -4.71 54.77
N LEU A 41 -14.31 -5.76 53.94
CA LEU A 41 -14.86 -7.05 54.36
C LEU A 41 -13.96 -7.77 55.36
N TYR A 42 -12.65 -7.60 55.22
CA TYR A 42 -11.66 -8.30 56.05
C TYR A 42 -10.98 -7.39 57.07
N ALA A 43 -11.54 -6.25 57.49
CA ALA A 43 -10.86 -5.22 58.29
C ALA A 43 -10.23 -5.67 59.63
N ASN A 44 -10.66 -6.79 60.19
CA ASN A 44 -10.13 -7.31 61.47
C ASN A 44 -8.71 -7.91 61.32
N GLU A 45 -8.05 -8.19 62.46
CA GLU A 45 -6.71 -8.80 62.47
C GLU A 45 -6.68 -10.19 61.84
N ILE A 46 -7.75 -10.97 61.98
CA ILE A 46 -7.87 -12.32 61.42
C ILE A 46 -7.91 -12.27 59.88
N GLY A 47 -8.49 -11.23 59.30
CA GLY A 47 -8.57 -11.00 57.86
C GLY A 47 -7.31 -10.41 57.24
N SER A 48 -6.31 -10.02 58.05
CA SER A 48 -5.04 -9.44 57.57
C SER A 48 -4.29 -10.37 56.61
N CYS A 49 -4.36 -11.69 56.81
CA CYS A 49 -3.71 -12.66 55.93
C CYS A 49 -4.29 -12.63 54.50
N VAL A 50 -5.59 -12.36 54.35
CA VAL A 50 -6.26 -12.27 53.05
C VAL A 50 -5.90 -10.96 52.35
N ARG A 51 -5.90 -9.84 53.07
CA ARG A 51 -5.51 -8.53 52.53
C ARG A 51 -4.05 -8.54 52.06
N ASN A 52 -3.14 -9.02 52.89
CA ASN A 52 -1.71 -9.14 52.54
C ASN A 52 -1.51 -10.05 51.32
N LYS A 53 -2.20 -11.20 51.28
CA LYS A 53 -2.12 -12.09 50.11
C LYS A 53 -2.67 -11.43 48.85
N CYS A 54 -3.73 -10.64 48.94
CA CYS A 54 -4.28 -9.88 47.82
C CYS A 54 -3.27 -8.88 47.27
N GLN A 55 -2.65 -8.08 48.15
CA GLN A 55 -1.60 -7.13 47.79
C GLN A 55 -0.38 -7.83 47.18
N ASP A 56 0.04 -8.98 47.74
CA ASP A 56 1.15 -9.77 47.20
C ASP A 56 0.85 -10.29 45.78
N VAL A 57 -0.38 -10.74 45.52
CA VAL A 57 -0.80 -11.19 44.18
C VAL A 57 -0.83 -10.01 43.21
N LEU A 58 -1.39 -8.86 43.61
CA LEU A 58 -1.39 -7.64 42.80
C LEU A 58 0.03 -7.21 42.39
N ARG A 59 0.95 -7.14 43.35
CA ARG A 59 2.36 -6.82 43.09
C ARG A 59 2.98 -7.80 42.10
N ARG A 60 2.78 -9.11 42.30
CA ARG A 60 3.34 -10.14 41.41
C ARG A 60 2.75 -10.10 40.00
N LEU A 61 1.47 -9.78 39.85
CA LEU A 61 0.86 -9.57 38.54
C LEU A 61 1.48 -8.35 37.84
N GLY A 62 1.71 -7.26 38.58
CA GLY A 62 2.43 -6.08 38.08
C GLY A 62 3.86 -6.39 37.63
N ASP A 63 4.61 -7.14 38.44
CA ASP A 63 5.97 -7.59 38.09
C ASP A 63 5.96 -8.48 36.83
N CYS A 64 4.95 -9.35 36.70
CA CYS A 64 4.76 -10.20 35.54
C CYS A 64 4.49 -9.39 34.26
N VAL A 65 3.66 -8.33 34.35
CA VAL A 65 3.41 -7.38 33.26
C VAL A 65 4.72 -6.72 32.81
N LYS A 66 5.50 -6.17 33.75
CA LYS A 66 6.78 -5.51 33.47
C LYS A 66 7.76 -6.46 32.79
N ALA A 67 7.96 -7.65 33.36
CA ALA A 67 8.83 -8.67 32.80
C ALA A 67 8.41 -9.09 31.38
N THR A 68 7.10 -9.20 31.13
CA THR A 68 6.57 -9.55 29.81
C THR A 68 6.83 -8.45 28.78
N LEU A 69 6.65 -7.17 29.15
CA LEU A 69 6.94 -6.04 28.26
C LEU A 69 8.44 -5.93 27.92
N ILE A 70 9.32 -6.13 28.90
CA ILE A 70 10.77 -6.13 28.71
C ILE A 70 11.18 -7.31 27.82
N GLY A 71 10.69 -8.51 28.12
CA GLY A 71 10.94 -9.71 27.32
C GLY A 71 10.47 -9.54 25.87
N PHE A 72 9.27 -8.98 25.67
CA PHE A 72 8.75 -8.70 24.34
C PHE A 72 9.65 -7.73 23.55
N LYS A 73 10.11 -6.64 24.18
CA LYS A 73 11.03 -5.69 23.53
C LYS A 73 12.33 -6.41 23.11
N HIS A 74 12.90 -7.23 23.98
CA HIS A 74 14.08 -8.03 23.66
C HIS A 74 13.82 -9.01 22.50
N ASP A 75 12.67 -9.68 22.49
CA ASP A 75 12.28 -10.60 21.41
C ASP A 75 12.17 -9.86 20.07
N VAL A 76 11.59 -8.66 20.05
CA VAL A 76 11.52 -7.82 18.85
C VAL A 76 12.92 -7.41 18.38
N VAL A 77 13.84 -7.04 19.28
CA VAL A 77 15.24 -6.74 18.93
C VAL A 77 15.93 -7.97 18.32
N SER A 78 15.74 -9.14 18.91
CA SER A 78 16.39 -10.39 18.46
C SER A 78 15.76 -11.01 17.19
N SER A 79 14.58 -10.56 16.78
CA SER A 79 13.80 -11.11 15.65
C SER A 79 14.34 -10.75 14.25
N ILE A 80 15.61 -10.37 14.15
CA ILE A 80 16.32 -10.14 12.89
C ILE A 80 16.50 -11.48 12.17
N SER A 81 15.49 -11.88 11.40
CA SER A 81 15.59 -13.00 10.47
C SER A 81 16.67 -12.69 9.43
N THR A 82 17.57 -13.65 9.22
CA THR A 82 18.59 -13.63 8.16
C THR A 82 18.00 -13.90 6.77
N ASN A 83 16.72 -14.27 6.69
CA ASN A 83 16.07 -14.63 5.43
C ASN A 83 15.34 -13.43 4.82
N VAL A 84 15.63 -13.18 3.55
CA VAL A 84 14.98 -12.17 2.73
C VAL A 84 13.53 -12.59 2.44
N PHE A 85 12.58 -11.67 2.57
CA PHE A 85 11.20 -11.94 2.19
C PHE A 85 11.06 -11.96 0.67
N SER A 86 10.62 -13.10 0.11
CA SER A 86 10.49 -13.23 -1.34
C SER A 86 9.45 -12.26 -1.91
N GLY A 87 9.92 -11.38 -2.80
CA GLY A 87 9.07 -10.44 -3.55
C GLY A 87 8.72 -9.14 -2.82
N GLY A 88 9.44 -8.75 -1.75
CA GLY A 88 9.34 -7.39 -1.16
C GLY A 88 8.02 -7.07 -0.44
N GLY A 89 7.23 -8.10 -0.11
CA GLY A 89 5.93 -7.96 0.56
C GLY A 89 6.00 -7.59 2.05
N PHE A 90 4.87 -7.75 2.74
CA PHE A 90 4.75 -7.41 4.16
C PHE A 90 5.65 -8.23 5.06
N HIS A 91 6.32 -7.55 5.99
CA HIS A 91 7.04 -8.21 7.06
C HIS A 91 6.09 -8.54 8.23
N HIS A 92 5.80 -9.83 8.43
CA HIS A 92 4.85 -10.33 9.46
C HIS A 92 5.08 -9.77 10.86
N LEU A 93 6.35 -9.64 11.29
CA LEU A 93 6.71 -9.05 12.59
C LEU A 93 6.14 -7.64 12.77
N ILE A 94 6.13 -6.81 11.73
CA ILE A 94 5.68 -5.42 11.83
C ILE A 94 4.18 -5.39 12.07
N SER A 95 3.44 -6.22 11.34
CA SER A 95 2.01 -6.36 11.56
C SER A 95 1.72 -6.86 12.96
N TYR A 96 2.44 -7.89 13.41
CA TYR A 96 2.31 -8.45 14.75
C TYR A 96 2.57 -7.41 15.85
N VAL A 97 3.73 -6.73 15.81
CA VAL A 97 4.12 -5.75 16.83
C VAL A 97 3.18 -4.54 16.81
N LEU A 98 2.83 -4.00 15.63
CA LEU A 98 1.92 -2.86 15.57
C LEU A 98 0.49 -3.20 16.03
N ASN A 99 0.00 -4.40 15.74
CA ASN A 99 -1.28 -4.86 16.28
C ASN A 99 -1.19 -5.04 17.81
N TYR A 100 -0.08 -5.60 18.29
CA TYR A 100 0.14 -5.83 19.72
C TYR A 100 0.16 -4.52 20.50
N ILE A 101 1.01 -3.55 20.10
CA ILE A 101 1.08 -2.26 20.79
C ILE A 101 -0.20 -1.44 20.57
N GLY A 102 -0.85 -1.57 19.41
CA GLY A 102 -2.13 -0.92 19.13
C GLY A 102 -3.29 -1.46 19.98
N ASN A 103 -3.20 -2.69 20.50
CA ASN A 103 -4.13 -3.20 21.50
C ASN A 103 -3.72 -2.79 22.92
N LEU A 104 -2.42 -2.64 23.19
CA LEU A 104 -1.93 -2.18 24.50
C LEU A 104 -2.29 -0.72 24.80
N THR A 105 -2.57 0.09 23.78
CA THR A 105 -3.04 1.46 23.99
C THR A 105 -4.36 1.50 24.77
N ASP A 106 -5.22 0.49 24.64
CA ASP A 106 -6.49 0.40 25.39
C ASP A 106 -6.26 0.20 26.89
N TYR A 107 -5.05 -0.26 27.28
CA TYR A 107 -4.63 -0.49 28.65
C TYR A 107 -3.67 0.59 29.17
N SER A 108 -3.53 1.73 28.47
CA SER A 108 -2.50 2.73 28.78
C SER A 108 -2.57 3.27 30.20
N GLU A 109 -3.77 3.47 30.74
CA GLU A 109 -3.98 3.98 32.10
C GLU A 109 -3.53 2.96 33.15
N SER A 110 -4.03 1.72 33.06
CA SER A 110 -3.62 0.63 33.96
C SER A 110 -2.12 0.36 33.90
N LEU A 111 -1.54 0.42 32.71
CA LEU A 111 -0.10 0.26 32.52
C LEU A 111 0.70 1.40 33.14
N ASN A 112 0.26 2.65 33.01
CA ASN A 112 0.94 3.79 33.64
C ASN A 112 0.93 3.66 35.17
N LEU A 113 -0.20 3.28 35.78
CA LEU A 113 -0.29 3.04 37.22
C LEU A 113 0.67 1.93 37.69
N LEU A 114 0.75 0.83 36.94
CA LEU A 114 1.66 -0.28 37.27
C LEU A 114 3.13 0.09 37.11
N LEU A 115 3.46 0.99 36.18
CA LEU A 115 4.82 1.43 35.93
C LEU A 115 5.28 2.51 36.92
N GLU A 116 4.36 3.34 37.44
CA GLU A 116 4.67 4.35 38.47
C GLU A 116 5.08 3.72 39.82
N ASP A 117 4.59 2.52 40.13
CA ASP A 117 4.94 1.76 41.35
C ASP A 117 6.32 1.07 41.27
N GLY A 118 7.08 1.27 40.17
CA GLY A 118 8.37 0.63 39.92
C GLY A 118 9.60 1.33 40.50
N ASN A 119 10.67 0.55 40.75
CA ASN A 119 11.98 1.09 41.11
C ASN A 119 12.61 1.80 39.89
N ARG A 120 13.41 2.85 40.10
CA ARG A 120 13.93 3.74 39.04
C ARG A 120 14.75 3.05 37.94
N GLU A 121 15.24 1.83 38.18
CA GLU A 121 15.98 1.01 37.19
C GLU A 121 15.10 0.46 36.07
N ASP A 122 13.82 0.12 36.35
CA ASP A 122 12.91 -0.39 35.33
C ASP A 122 12.61 0.70 34.28
N THR A 123 12.50 1.96 34.73
CA THR A 123 12.26 3.13 33.86
C THR A 123 13.32 3.29 32.76
N VAL A 124 14.57 2.88 33.02
CA VAL A 124 15.66 2.93 32.04
C VAL A 124 15.44 1.93 30.89
N LEU A 125 14.86 0.76 31.16
CA LEU A 125 14.58 -0.28 30.15
C LEU A 125 13.44 0.11 29.19
N PHE A 126 12.53 0.99 29.64
CA PHE A 126 11.43 1.53 28.85
C PHE A 126 11.82 2.78 28.04
N SER A 127 13.00 3.37 28.29
CA SER A 127 13.51 4.52 27.55
C SER A 127 14.05 4.13 26.16
N PRO A 128 14.03 5.04 25.17
CA PRO A 128 14.79 4.87 23.94
C PRO A 128 16.29 4.95 24.26
N ASP A 129 17.00 3.85 24.09
CA ASP A 129 18.47 3.82 24.19
C ASP A 129 19.06 4.25 22.84
N LEU A 130 18.86 5.51 22.48
CA LEU A 130 19.43 6.15 21.29
C LEU A 130 19.83 7.57 21.68
N ASN A 131 21.12 7.89 21.52
CA ASN A 131 21.76 9.14 21.88
C ASN A 131 21.25 10.37 21.09
N GLU A 132 19.99 10.75 21.25
CA GLU A 132 19.47 12.07 20.86
C GLU A 132 18.40 12.51 21.88
N VAL A 133 18.86 13.11 22.99
CA VAL A 133 18.00 13.92 23.83
C VAL A 133 17.96 15.32 23.21
N SER A 134 16.91 15.61 22.46
CA SER A 134 16.43 16.99 22.35
C SER A 134 15.66 17.30 23.62
N GLU A 135 16.30 18.04 24.52
CA GLU A 135 15.74 18.70 25.70
C GLU A 135 14.71 19.73 25.23
N GLU A 136 13.49 19.33 24.87
CA GLU A 136 12.33 20.20 24.65
C GLU A 136 11.11 19.32 24.30
N ASP A 137 10.47 18.72 25.30
CA ASP A 137 9.03 18.43 25.29
C ASP A 137 8.61 17.95 26.69
N ASP A 138 8.30 18.93 27.54
CA ASP A 138 7.48 18.71 28.73
C ASP A 138 6.02 18.41 28.27
N VAL A 139 5.28 17.68 29.10
CA VAL A 139 3.85 17.30 28.99
C VAL A 139 3.53 15.99 28.26
N SER A 140 3.82 14.86 28.92
CA SER A 140 2.81 13.83 29.20
C SER A 140 3.36 12.84 30.24
N GLY A 141 2.77 12.77 31.43
CA GLY A 141 3.13 11.84 32.51
C GLY A 141 2.82 10.37 32.21
N SER A 142 3.05 9.89 30.99
CA SER A 142 2.74 8.53 30.53
C SER A 142 4.03 7.75 30.29
N LEU A 143 4.33 6.80 31.19
CA LEU A 143 5.49 5.89 31.09
C LEU A 143 5.39 4.92 29.90
N MET A 144 4.18 4.73 29.35
CA MET A 144 3.97 3.88 28.17
C MET A 144 4.36 4.53 26.85
N SER A 145 4.31 5.87 26.77
CA SER A 145 4.71 6.60 25.56
C SER A 145 6.15 6.29 25.11
N PRO A 146 7.18 6.43 25.97
CA PRO A 146 8.56 6.13 25.57
C PRO A 146 8.77 4.65 25.20
N TYR A 147 8.04 3.72 25.83
CA TYR A 147 8.10 2.31 25.48
C TYR A 147 7.62 2.04 24.05
N PHE A 148 6.44 2.56 23.69
CA PHE A 148 5.90 2.40 22.34
C PHE A 148 6.78 3.07 21.29
N GLN A 149 7.28 4.28 21.57
CA GLN A 149 8.25 4.96 20.71
C GLN A 149 9.51 4.11 20.52
N SER A 150 10.04 3.53 21.59
CA SER A 150 11.21 2.65 21.52
C SER A 150 10.95 1.41 20.67
N LEU A 151 9.81 0.72 20.83
CA LEU A 151 9.45 -0.43 20.01
C LEU A 151 9.33 -0.08 18.53
N ILE A 152 8.72 1.06 18.22
CA ILE A 152 8.56 1.53 16.84
C ILE A 152 9.91 1.88 16.22
N SER A 153 10.81 2.54 16.97
CA SER A 153 12.18 2.79 16.54
C SER A 153 12.95 1.49 16.27
N ILE A 154 12.81 0.47 17.13
CA ILE A 154 13.41 -0.86 16.91
C ILE A 154 12.87 -1.49 15.62
N LEU A 155 11.56 -1.38 15.35
CA LEU A 155 10.96 -1.87 14.11
C LEU A 155 11.52 -1.14 12.87
N GLU A 156 11.72 0.18 12.95
CA GLU A 156 12.34 0.97 11.87
C GLU A 156 13.78 0.49 11.60
N CYS A 157 14.60 0.32 12.63
CA CYS A 157 15.97 -0.20 12.48
C CYS A 157 15.98 -1.62 11.90
N ASN A 158 15.11 -2.50 12.41
CA ASN A 158 14.97 -3.87 11.90
C ASN A 158 14.59 -3.90 10.42
N LEU A 159 13.74 -2.96 9.97
CA LEU A 159 13.38 -2.81 8.57
C LEU A 159 14.57 -2.39 7.72
N GLU A 160 15.29 -1.36 8.16
CA GLU A 160 16.47 -0.84 7.46
C GLU A 160 17.55 -1.93 7.35
N ASP A 161 17.82 -2.67 8.42
CA ASP A 161 18.80 -3.76 8.41
C ASP A 161 18.38 -4.92 7.51
N LYS A 162 17.10 -5.30 7.51
CA LYS A 162 16.59 -6.34 6.58
C LYS A 162 16.62 -5.89 5.13
N SER A 163 16.41 -4.60 4.86
CA SER A 163 16.47 -4.07 3.51
C SER A 163 17.86 -4.25 2.88
N LYS A 164 18.93 -4.20 3.67
CA LYS A 164 20.32 -4.38 3.22
C LYS A 164 20.63 -5.82 2.74
N LEU A 165 19.74 -6.78 3.00
CA LEU A 165 19.90 -8.16 2.55
C LEU A 165 19.48 -8.37 1.07
N TYR A 166 18.75 -7.42 0.49
CA TYR A 166 18.37 -7.48 -0.93
C TYR A 166 19.56 -7.11 -1.82
N LYS A 167 19.86 -7.94 -2.81
CA LYS A 167 20.89 -7.67 -3.83
C LYS A 167 20.41 -6.67 -4.89
N ASP A 168 19.12 -6.68 -5.19
CA ASP A 168 18.48 -5.77 -6.13
C ASP A 168 18.05 -4.50 -5.38
N ASP A 169 18.63 -3.36 -5.77
CA ASP A 169 18.39 -2.04 -5.19
C ASP A 169 16.92 -1.58 -5.38
N SER A 170 16.31 -1.94 -6.50
CA SER A 170 14.89 -1.66 -6.74
C SER A 170 14.03 -2.44 -5.76
N LEU A 171 14.32 -3.72 -5.55
CA LEU A 171 13.57 -4.55 -4.61
C LEU A 171 13.74 -4.09 -3.16
N LEU A 172 14.94 -3.63 -2.79
CA LEU A 172 15.21 -2.99 -1.50
C LEU A 172 14.28 -1.80 -1.26
N HIS A 173 14.22 -0.87 -2.22
CA HIS A 173 13.39 0.31 -2.09
C HIS A 173 11.89 0.00 -2.12
N LEU A 174 11.47 -1.00 -2.90
CA LEU A 174 10.09 -1.46 -2.90
C LEU A 174 9.69 -2.08 -1.55
N PHE A 175 10.57 -2.88 -0.94
CA PHE A 175 10.36 -3.45 0.39
C PHE A 175 10.20 -2.36 1.46
N LEU A 176 11.10 -1.36 1.48
CA LEU A 176 11.01 -0.24 2.43
C LEU A 176 9.75 0.59 2.21
N MET A 177 9.43 0.91 0.96
CA MET A 177 8.22 1.64 0.59
C MET A 177 6.97 0.93 1.12
N ASN A 178 6.82 -0.38 0.87
CA ASN A 178 5.67 -1.17 1.32
C ASN A 178 5.49 -1.15 2.85
N ASN A 179 6.58 -1.40 3.58
CA ASN A 179 6.50 -1.57 5.03
C ASN A 179 6.37 -0.22 5.75
N ILE A 180 7.06 0.84 5.30
CA ILE A 180 6.91 2.19 5.86
C ILE A 180 5.48 2.71 5.61
N HIS A 181 4.94 2.50 4.41
CA HIS A 181 3.56 2.87 4.10
C HIS A 181 2.58 2.16 5.04
N TYR A 182 2.75 0.84 5.22
CA TYR A 182 1.92 0.07 6.15
C TYR A 182 1.99 0.60 7.59
N MET A 183 3.21 0.85 8.09
CA MET A 183 3.39 1.39 9.45
C MET A 183 2.68 2.73 9.61
N ALA A 184 2.85 3.65 8.65
CA ALA A 184 2.20 4.95 8.68
C ALA A 184 0.67 4.85 8.66
N GLN A 185 0.09 3.99 7.81
CA GLN A 185 -1.36 3.78 7.76
C GLN A 185 -1.88 3.16 9.06
N LYS A 186 -1.17 2.15 9.60
CA LYS A 186 -1.58 1.47 10.82
C LYS A 186 -1.56 2.40 12.02
N VAL A 187 -0.49 3.20 12.19
CA VAL A 187 -0.42 4.22 13.24
C VAL A 187 -1.51 5.27 13.06
N LYS A 188 -1.76 5.75 11.83
CA LYS A 188 -2.84 6.71 11.54
C LYS A 188 -4.22 6.19 11.95
N SER A 189 -4.42 4.87 11.88
CA SER A 189 -5.70 4.21 12.16
C SER A 189 -5.97 3.85 13.64
N CYS A 190 -5.04 4.08 14.56
CA CYS A 190 -5.18 3.70 15.97
C CYS A 190 -4.66 4.78 16.92
N GLU A 191 -4.84 4.55 18.22
CA GLU A 191 -4.45 5.49 19.29
C GLU A 191 -2.95 5.79 19.33
N LEU A 192 -2.10 4.99 18.66
CA LEU A 192 -0.68 5.29 18.49
C LEU A 192 -0.44 6.66 17.82
N ARG A 193 -1.40 7.17 17.04
CA ARG A 193 -1.32 8.52 16.47
C ARG A 193 -1.20 9.61 17.53
N THR A 194 -1.86 9.46 18.68
CA THR A 194 -1.79 10.46 19.76
C THR A 194 -0.40 10.45 20.43
N ILE A 195 0.20 9.25 20.52
CA ILE A 195 1.49 9.00 21.16
C ILE A 195 2.66 9.44 20.29
N LEU A 196 2.63 9.11 18.99
CA LEU A 196 3.69 9.46 18.03
C LEU A 196 3.51 10.84 17.40
N ARG A 197 2.29 11.39 17.48
CA ARG A 197 1.86 12.66 16.87
C ARG A 197 1.92 12.64 15.33
N ASP A 198 1.31 13.66 14.73
CA ASP A 198 1.23 13.80 13.27
C ASP A 198 2.60 14.08 12.61
N GLU A 199 3.56 14.59 13.38
CA GLU A 199 4.92 14.82 12.89
C GLU A 199 5.64 13.52 12.50
N TRP A 200 5.53 12.47 13.32
CA TRP A 200 6.11 11.18 12.98
C TRP A 200 5.49 10.62 11.70
N ILE A 201 4.17 10.71 11.54
CA ILE A 201 3.46 10.26 10.33
C ILE A 201 3.96 11.04 9.10
N ARG A 202 4.14 12.37 9.22
CA ARG A 202 4.70 13.21 8.17
C ARG A 202 6.13 12.78 7.79
N LYS A 203 6.98 12.48 8.79
CA LYS A 203 8.34 11.96 8.57
C LYS A 203 8.33 10.63 7.82
N GLN A 204 7.47 9.69 8.22
CA GLN A 204 7.35 8.40 7.54
C GLN A 204 6.84 8.54 6.10
N ASN A 205 5.85 9.41 5.87
CA ASN A 205 5.38 9.71 4.51
C ASN A 205 6.48 10.31 3.64
N GLY A 206 7.39 11.11 4.22
CA GLY A 206 8.60 11.60 3.56
C GLY A 206 9.53 10.45 3.15
N LYS A 207 9.87 9.56 4.09
CA LYS A 207 10.69 8.35 3.81
C LYS A 207 10.06 7.47 2.73
N PHE A 208 8.75 7.23 2.82
CA PHE A 208 7.96 6.48 1.84
C PHE A 208 8.10 7.07 0.42
N ARG A 209 7.88 8.39 0.27
CA ARG A 209 8.03 9.07 -1.04
C ARG A 209 9.46 8.98 -1.56
N GLN A 210 10.45 9.12 -0.68
CA GLN A 210 11.85 8.99 -1.05
C GLN A 210 12.18 7.60 -1.59
N HIS A 211 11.68 6.54 -0.94
CA HIS A 211 11.88 5.17 -1.42
C HIS A 211 11.11 4.89 -2.72
N ALA A 212 9.91 5.42 -2.90
CA ALA A 212 9.20 5.34 -4.17
C ALA A 212 10.00 5.98 -5.32
N MET A 213 10.55 7.18 -5.09
CA MET A 213 11.41 7.86 -6.08
C MET A 213 12.70 7.10 -6.37
N ASN A 214 13.35 6.54 -5.35
CA ASN A 214 14.58 5.79 -5.53
C ASN A 214 14.34 4.46 -6.24
N TYR A 215 13.24 3.76 -5.92
CA TYR A 215 12.79 2.58 -6.65
C TYR A 215 12.63 2.90 -8.14
N GLU A 216 11.88 3.95 -8.47
CA GLU A 216 11.65 4.31 -9.87
C GLU A 216 12.95 4.65 -10.60
N ARG A 217 13.88 5.33 -9.92
CA ARG A 217 15.20 5.64 -10.46
C ARG A 217 16.01 4.37 -10.68
N ALA A 218 16.10 3.49 -9.69
CA ALA A 218 16.88 2.26 -9.73
C ALA A 218 16.37 1.32 -10.84
N THR A 219 15.05 1.24 -11.04
CA THR A 219 14.45 0.38 -12.06
C THR A 219 14.51 0.99 -13.46
N TRP A 220 14.05 2.24 -13.63
CA TRP A 220 13.69 2.74 -14.96
C TRP A 220 14.73 3.67 -15.58
N SER A 221 15.70 4.18 -14.81
CA SER A 221 16.68 5.15 -15.34
C SER A 221 17.49 4.62 -16.52
N SER A 222 17.90 3.35 -16.48
CA SER A 222 18.65 2.70 -17.57
C SER A 222 17.82 2.59 -18.85
N ILE A 223 16.55 2.18 -18.73
CA ILE A 223 15.64 2.10 -19.89
C ILE A 223 15.37 3.49 -20.46
N LEU A 224 15.14 4.48 -19.59
CA LEU A 224 14.88 5.86 -20.00
C LEU A 224 16.09 6.51 -20.67
N SER A 225 17.33 6.19 -20.25
CA SER A 225 18.53 6.71 -20.88
C SER A 225 18.76 6.11 -22.27
N LEU A 226 18.44 4.83 -22.48
CA LEU A 226 18.45 4.18 -23.80
C LEU A 226 17.44 4.80 -24.77
N LEU A 227 16.32 5.31 -24.24
CA LEU A 227 15.27 6.01 -24.99
C LEU A 227 15.52 7.54 -25.10
N GLY A 228 16.62 8.03 -24.54
CA GLY A 228 17.03 9.43 -24.58
C GLY A 228 17.90 9.77 -25.82
N ASP A 229 18.06 11.08 -26.06
CA ASP A 229 18.77 11.59 -27.25
C ASP A 229 20.30 11.61 -27.11
N GLU A 230 20.78 11.51 -25.87
CA GLU A 230 22.18 11.67 -25.55
C GLU A 230 23.03 10.59 -26.23
N GLY A 231 23.98 11.00 -27.06
CA GLY A 231 24.90 10.10 -27.76
C GLY A 231 24.35 9.43 -29.02
N ILE A 232 23.23 9.89 -29.59
CA ILE A 232 22.70 9.39 -30.88
C ILE A 232 23.43 9.98 -32.09
N HIS A 233 24.04 11.16 -31.92
CA HIS A 233 24.83 11.83 -32.96
C HIS A 233 26.26 11.28 -33.01
N ASN A 234 26.78 11.08 -34.21
CA ASN A 234 28.17 10.72 -34.40
C ASN A 234 29.09 11.87 -33.94
N THR A 235 30.15 11.56 -33.18
CA THR A 235 31.15 12.55 -32.76
C THR A 235 31.75 13.24 -33.99
N GLY A 236 31.37 14.51 -34.22
CA GLY A 236 31.83 15.31 -35.36
C GLY A 236 30.89 15.38 -36.58
N SER A 237 29.69 14.80 -36.52
CA SER A 237 28.70 14.88 -37.61
C SER A 237 27.26 14.92 -37.10
N ASN A 238 26.41 15.79 -37.68
CA ASN A 238 24.97 15.79 -37.41
C ASN A 238 24.22 14.55 -37.97
N SER A 239 24.93 13.57 -38.54
CA SER A 239 24.32 12.34 -39.05
C SER A 239 23.94 11.38 -37.92
N ILE A 240 22.71 10.89 -37.99
CA ILE A 240 22.14 9.91 -37.06
C ILE A 240 22.52 8.50 -37.52
N SER A 241 23.07 7.69 -36.63
CA SER A 241 23.45 6.30 -36.93
C SER A 241 22.25 5.35 -36.81
N LYS A 242 21.82 4.76 -37.94
CA LYS A 242 20.73 3.77 -37.97
C LYS A 242 21.03 2.52 -37.15
N THR A 243 22.29 2.06 -37.17
CA THR A 243 22.72 0.87 -36.42
C THR A 243 22.64 1.12 -34.92
N LEU A 244 23.13 2.28 -34.46
CA LEU A 244 23.11 2.67 -33.05
C LEU A 244 21.67 2.82 -32.52
N LEU A 245 20.77 3.42 -33.30
CA LEU A 245 19.35 3.52 -32.94
C LEU A 245 18.71 2.14 -32.74
N LYS A 246 19.00 1.20 -33.65
CA LYS A 246 18.49 -0.17 -33.57
C LYS A 246 19.05 -0.90 -32.35
N GLU A 247 20.34 -0.77 -32.08
CA GLU A 247 21.00 -1.37 -30.91
C GLU A 247 20.40 -0.83 -29.61
N ARG A 248 20.21 0.49 -29.49
CA ARG A 248 19.57 1.11 -28.31
C ARG A 248 18.14 0.62 -28.10
N LEU A 249 17.34 0.56 -29.16
CA LEU A 249 15.97 0.06 -29.09
C LEU A 249 15.94 -1.40 -28.63
N GLN A 250 16.80 -2.25 -29.20
CA GLN A 250 16.91 -3.65 -28.81
C GLN A 250 17.35 -3.81 -27.35
N SER A 251 18.36 -3.05 -26.92
CA SER A 251 18.81 -3.04 -25.52
C SER A 251 17.68 -2.58 -24.58
N SER A 252 16.88 -1.59 -24.99
CA SER A 252 15.74 -1.13 -24.18
C SER A 252 14.69 -2.23 -23.99
N TYR A 253 14.47 -3.08 -25.00
CA TYR A 253 13.57 -4.22 -24.89
C TYR A 253 14.13 -5.28 -23.96
N VAL A 254 15.41 -5.61 -24.06
CA VAL A 254 16.05 -6.57 -23.15
C VAL A 254 15.95 -6.11 -21.71
N SER A 255 16.31 -4.85 -21.42
CA SER A 255 16.20 -4.30 -20.06
C SER A 255 14.75 -4.23 -19.57
N PHE A 256 13.78 -3.90 -20.44
CA PHE A 256 12.37 -3.93 -20.07
C PHE A 256 11.88 -5.35 -19.74
N GLU A 257 12.28 -6.34 -20.54
CA GLU A 257 11.93 -7.75 -20.34
C GLU A 257 12.48 -8.27 -19.02
N GLU A 258 13.75 -7.98 -18.69
CA GLU A 258 14.38 -8.33 -17.42
C GLU A 258 13.63 -7.73 -16.21
N VAL A 259 13.26 -6.45 -16.31
CA VAL A 259 12.47 -5.77 -15.28
C VAL A 259 11.09 -6.43 -15.15
N TYR A 260 10.40 -6.68 -16.26
CA TYR A 260 9.07 -7.28 -16.25
C TYR A 260 9.08 -8.69 -15.64
N GLU A 261 10.02 -9.55 -16.06
CA GLU A 261 10.15 -10.91 -15.52
C GLU A 261 10.44 -10.90 -14.02
N SER A 262 11.28 -9.98 -13.56
CA SER A 262 11.61 -9.83 -12.14
C SER A 262 10.42 -9.31 -11.33
N GLN A 263 9.82 -8.21 -11.77
CA GLN A 263 8.86 -7.43 -10.97
C GLN A 263 7.43 -7.97 -11.00
N THR A 264 7.07 -8.80 -11.98
CA THR A 264 5.80 -9.56 -11.93
C THR A 264 5.78 -10.56 -10.78
N GLY A 265 6.95 -11.07 -10.36
CA GLY A 265 7.12 -11.89 -9.17
C GLY A 265 7.08 -11.12 -7.83
N TRP A 266 7.12 -9.79 -7.85
CA TRP A 266 7.10 -8.96 -6.65
C TRP A 266 5.67 -8.68 -6.19
N LEU A 267 5.51 -8.17 -4.96
CA LEU A 267 4.22 -7.92 -4.34
C LEU A 267 4.18 -6.53 -3.72
N ILE A 268 3.18 -5.74 -4.11
CA ILE A 268 2.75 -4.53 -3.39
C ILE A 268 1.36 -4.82 -2.84
N PRO A 269 1.21 -5.14 -1.56
CA PRO A 269 -0.08 -5.60 -1.03
C PRO A 269 -1.17 -4.53 -1.08
N ASP A 270 -0.82 -3.27 -0.80
CA ASP A 270 -1.75 -2.15 -0.88
C ASP A 270 -2.14 -1.89 -2.34
N LYS A 271 -3.43 -2.02 -2.64
CA LYS A 271 -3.94 -1.94 -4.01
C LYS A 271 -3.83 -0.53 -4.58
N GLN A 272 -4.04 0.49 -3.74
CA GLN A 272 -4.00 1.89 -4.16
C GLN A 272 -2.56 2.28 -4.51
N LEU A 273 -1.61 1.98 -3.62
CA LEU A 273 -0.18 2.17 -3.83
C LEU A 273 0.32 1.44 -5.08
N ARG A 274 -0.10 0.19 -5.27
CA ARG A 274 0.27 -0.61 -6.44
C ARG A 274 -0.15 0.09 -7.73
N GLU A 275 -1.38 0.56 -7.79
CA GLU A 275 -1.92 1.21 -8.99
C GLU A 275 -1.29 2.57 -9.22
N ASP A 276 -1.11 3.37 -8.16
CA ASP A 276 -0.43 4.66 -8.23
C ASP A 276 1.01 4.51 -8.78
N LEU A 277 1.74 3.47 -8.36
CA LEU A 277 3.09 3.20 -8.87
C LEU A 277 3.08 2.77 -10.35
N ARG A 278 2.15 1.88 -10.74
CA ARG A 278 1.98 1.44 -12.14
C ARG A 278 1.65 2.62 -13.05
N ILE A 279 0.78 3.53 -12.61
CA ILE A 279 0.42 4.76 -13.32
C ILE A 279 1.64 5.67 -13.43
N SER A 280 2.35 5.93 -12.33
CA SER A 280 3.55 6.79 -12.32
C SER A 280 4.63 6.28 -13.27
N THR A 281 4.90 4.96 -13.24
CA THR A 281 5.83 4.33 -14.17
C THR A 281 5.37 4.46 -15.62
N SER A 282 4.08 4.20 -15.90
CA SER A 282 3.52 4.33 -17.25
C SER A 282 3.63 5.75 -17.80
N GLN A 283 3.39 6.75 -16.95
CA GLN A 283 3.50 8.17 -17.31
C GLN A 283 4.94 8.61 -17.62
N LYS A 284 5.95 7.83 -17.23
CA LYS A 284 7.36 8.11 -17.54
C LYS A 284 7.84 7.32 -18.75
N VAL A 285 7.64 6.00 -18.72
CA VAL A 285 8.20 5.08 -19.73
C VAL A 285 7.48 5.21 -21.07
N ILE A 286 6.14 5.28 -21.07
CA ILE A 286 5.37 5.24 -22.31
C ILE A 286 5.57 6.52 -23.15
N PRO A 287 5.55 7.74 -22.59
CA PRO A 287 5.85 8.94 -23.37
C PRO A 287 7.28 8.96 -23.91
N ALA A 288 8.27 8.51 -23.12
CA ALA A 288 9.66 8.41 -23.58
C ALA A 288 9.78 7.46 -24.78
N TYR A 289 9.16 6.28 -24.68
CA TYR A 289 9.12 5.31 -25.76
C TYR A 289 8.42 5.84 -27.02
N ARG A 290 7.22 6.43 -26.87
CA ARG A 290 6.47 7.04 -27.99
C ARG A 290 7.28 8.14 -28.67
N SER A 291 7.95 8.99 -27.88
CA SER A 291 8.81 10.05 -28.39
C SER A 291 10.01 9.50 -29.15
N PHE A 292 10.69 8.49 -28.61
CA PHE A 292 11.84 7.85 -29.27
C PHE A 292 11.44 7.21 -30.60
N VAL A 293 10.42 6.34 -30.59
CA VAL A 293 9.96 5.67 -31.82
C VAL A 293 9.46 6.69 -32.83
N GLY A 294 8.62 7.64 -32.42
CA GLY A 294 8.06 8.67 -33.29
C GLY A 294 9.13 9.48 -34.02
N ARG A 295 10.15 9.95 -33.30
CA ARG A 295 11.24 10.76 -33.86
C ARG A 295 12.15 9.99 -34.81
N TYR A 296 12.33 8.69 -34.57
CA TYR A 296 13.22 7.86 -35.37
C TYR A 296 12.49 6.92 -36.35
N THR A 297 11.18 7.11 -36.55
CA THR A 297 10.36 6.31 -37.48
C THR A 297 10.95 6.26 -38.91
N CYS A 298 11.53 7.37 -39.40
CA CYS A 298 12.17 7.40 -40.73
C CYS A 298 13.48 6.60 -40.82
N TYR A 299 14.06 6.22 -39.69
CA TYR A 299 15.33 5.48 -39.58
C TYR A 299 15.11 4.03 -39.14
N LEU A 300 14.00 3.74 -38.48
CA LEU A 300 13.60 2.42 -37.98
C LEU A 300 12.62 1.77 -38.94
N GLU A 301 12.97 0.60 -39.49
CA GLU A 301 12.00 -0.22 -40.21
C GLU A 301 10.98 -0.82 -39.23
N GLU A 302 9.71 -0.98 -39.65
CA GLU A 302 8.62 -1.55 -38.83
C GLU A 302 8.99 -2.89 -38.20
N LYS A 303 9.77 -3.72 -38.91
CA LYS A 303 10.25 -5.03 -38.43
C LYS A 303 11.16 -4.96 -37.19
N ASN A 304 11.69 -3.79 -36.85
CA ASN A 304 12.52 -3.60 -35.66
C ASN A 304 11.69 -3.24 -34.41
N ILE A 305 10.41 -2.92 -34.57
CA ILE A 305 9.50 -2.57 -33.47
C ILE A 305 8.84 -3.85 -32.97
N LYS A 306 9.31 -4.36 -31.82
CA LYS A 306 8.81 -5.60 -31.22
C LYS A 306 7.49 -5.41 -30.46
N TYR A 307 7.34 -4.29 -29.77
CA TYR A 307 6.18 -3.96 -28.93
C TYR A 307 5.57 -2.64 -29.37
N SER A 308 4.24 -2.54 -29.39
CA SER A 308 3.59 -1.24 -29.46
C SER A 308 3.66 -0.52 -28.11
N ALA A 309 3.42 0.79 -28.11
CA ALA A 309 3.32 1.56 -26.86
C ALA A 309 2.20 1.02 -25.94
N ASP A 310 1.12 0.50 -26.53
CA ASP A 310 0.00 -0.06 -25.78
C ASP A 310 0.34 -1.45 -25.20
N ASP A 311 1.15 -2.25 -25.90
CA ASP A 311 1.66 -3.53 -25.38
C ASP A 311 2.53 -3.30 -24.13
N LEU A 312 3.49 -2.37 -24.21
CA LEU A 312 4.34 -1.99 -23.07
C LEU A 312 3.50 -1.46 -21.90
N GLN A 313 2.48 -0.64 -22.19
CA GLN A 313 1.58 -0.12 -21.17
C GLN A 313 0.80 -1.25 -20.46
N ASN A 314 0.30 -2.23 -21.20
CA ASN A 314 -0.37 -3.39 -20.62
C ASN A 314 0.57 -4.21 -19.72
N HIS A 315 1.82 -4.42 -20.15
CA HIS A 315 2.83 -5.09 -19.34
C HIS A 315 3.16 -4.34 -18.04
N LEU A 316 3.24 -3.01 -18.07
CA LEU A 316 3.43 -2.21 -16.86
C LEU A 316 2.27 -2.38 -15.86
N PHE A 317 1.04 -2.56 -16.34
CA PHE A 317 -0.11 -2.81 -15.48
C PHE A 317 -0.17 -4.21 -14.88
N ASP A 318 0.65 -5.15 -15.33
CA ASP A 318 0.75 -6.50 -14.76
C ASP A 318 1.75 -6.61 -13.60
N LEU A 319 2.57 -5.57 -13.36
CA LEU A 319 3.63 -5.59 -12.35
C LEU A 319 3.08 -5.75 -10.92
N PHE A 320 3.84 -6.41 -10.03
CA PHE A 320 3.55 -6.53 -8.60
C PHE A 320 2.35 -7.40 -8.19
N GLU A 321 1.92 -8.35 -9.02
CA GLU A 321 0.81 -9.27 -8.72
C GLU A 321 1.24 -10.59 -8.06
N ARG A 322 2.54 -10.80 -7.81
CA ARG A 322 3.12 -12.07 -7.33
C ARG A 322 2.79 -13.25 -8.26
N SER A 323 2.71 -12.98 -9.56
CA SER A 323 2.52 -13.98 -10.61
C SER A 323 3.70 -13.82 -11.56
N PRO A 324 4.74 -14.67 -11.46
CA PRO A 324 5.88 -14.61 -12.39
C PRO A 324 5.34 -14.81 -13.80
N ARG A 325 5.48 -13.81 -14.66
CA ARG A 325 5.08 -13.88 -16.06
C ARG A 325 6.33 -13.73 -16.91
N SER A 326 6.52 -14.66 -17.84
CA SER A 326 7.48 -14.47 -18.94
C SER A 326 6.73 -13.96 -20.16
N LEU A 327 7.37 -13.05 -20.90
CA LEU A 327 6.80 -12.42 -22.09
C LEU A 327 6.69 -13.37 -23.30
N HIS A 328 7.17 -14.61 -23.17
CA HIS A 328 7.20 -15.55 -24.28
C HIS A 328 5.83 -16.13 -24.72
N ASN A 329 4.71 -15.81 -24.04
CA ASN A 329 3.42 -16.49 -24.27
C ASN A 329 2.15 -15.62 -24.46
N PHE A 330 2.24 -14.31 -24.74
CA PHE A 330 1.03 -13.49 -24.92
C PHE A 330 0.69 -13.19 -26.39
N HIS A 331 -0.12 -14.05 -27.01
CA HIS A 331 -0.89 -13.68 -28.21
C HIS A 331 -2.22 -13.01 -27.80
N ARG A 332 -2.27 -11.69 -28.07
CA ARG A 332 -3.43 -10.84 -28.43
C ARG A 332 -4.77 -11.12 -27.73
N LYS A 333 -5.08 -10.31 -26.71
CA LYS A 333 -6.46 -9.84 -26.46
C LYS A 333 -6.44 -8.32 -26.36
N ALA A 334 -6.85 -7.67 -27.45
CA ALA A 334 -7.12 -6.24 -27.45
C ALA A 334 -8.38 -5.99 -26.61
N ASN A 335 -8.23 -5.31 -25.47
CA ASN A 335 -9.35 -4.82 -24.68
C ASN A 335 -9.14 -3.32 -24.48
N THR A 336 -10.13 -2.52 -24.91
CA THR A 336 -10.30 -1.06 -24.77
C THR A 336 -10.45 -0.55 -23.33
N VAL A 337 -9.96 -1.33 -22.36
CA VAL A 337 -10.11 -1.14 -20.91
C VAL A 337 -9.06 -0.22 -20.23
N PRO A 338 -7.82 -0.03 -20.74
CA PRO A 338 -6.77 0.72 -20.02
C PRO A 338 -7.10 2.20 -19.79
N MET A 339 -7.62 2.89 -20.80
CA MET A 339 -8.00 4.31 -20.68
C MET A 339 -9.15 4.49 -19.69
N ALA A 340 -10.19 3.65 -19.76
CA ALA A 340 -11.30 3.71 -18.82
C ALA A 340 -10.83 3.46 -17.37
N LYS A 341 -9.93 2.49 -17.14
CA LYS A 341 -9.34 2.25 -15.81
C LYS A 341 -8.55 3.46 -15.29
N GLN A 342 -7.71 4.07 -16.13
CA GLN A 342 -6.98 5.29 -15.77
C GLN A 342 -7.92 6.45 -15.46
N THR A 343 -8.95 6.67 -16.28
CA THR A 343 -9.92 7.76 -16.07
C THR A 343 -10.75 7.55 -14.81
N PHE A 344 -11.30 6.35 -14.58
CA PHE A 344 -12.08 6.04 -13.38
C PHE A 344 -11.25 6.15 -12.10
N PHE A 345 -9.98 5.73 -12.14
CA PHE A 345 -9.09 5.82 -10.98
C PHE A 345 -8.68 7.28 -10.68
N PHE A 346 -8.41 8.08 -11.70
CA PHE A 346 -8.11 9.51 -11.53
C PHE A 346 -9.30 10.24 -10.90
N ILE A 347 -10.52 9.87 -11.28
CA ILE A 347 -11.76 10.38 -10.69
C ILE A 347 -11.88 9.94 -9.21
N ASP A 348 -11.70 8.65 -8.88
CA ASP A 348 -11.80 8.15 -7.50
C ASP A 348 -10.77 8.78 -6.55
N ARG A 349 -9.54 8.97 -7.03
CA ARG A 349 -8.45 9.62 -6.29
C ARG A 349 -8.74 11.09 -6.03
N THR A 350 -9.17 11.82 -7.05
CA THR A 350 -9.51 13.25 -6.91
C THR A 350 -10.73 13.42 -5.99
N TYR A 351 -11.68 12.50 -6.04
CA TYR A 351 -12.84 12.49 -5.15
C TYR A 351 -12.43 12.29 -3.67
N LYS A 352 -11.50 11.38 -3.38
CA LYS A 352 -10.95 11.18 -2.02
C LYS A 352 -10.11 12.35 -1.53
N GLU A 353 -9.23 12.91 -2.36
CA GLU A 353 -8.38 14.05 -2.00
C GLU A 353 -9.20 15.33 -1.70
N VAL A 354 -10.39 15.47 -2.33
CA VAL A 354 -11.30 16.59 -2.09
C VAL A 354 -12.17 16.41 -0.83
N LEU A 355 -12.49 15.17 -0.44
CA LEU A 355 -13.24 14.89 0.79
C LEU A 355 -12.37 14.88 2.06
N ASP A 356 -11.09 14.53 1.96
CA ASP A 356 -10.16 14.51 3.11
C ASP A 356 -9.69 15.91 3.55
N ASN A 357 -9.83 16.93 2.69
CA ASN A 357 -9.50 18.32 3.01
C ASN A 357 -10.75 19.09 3.44
N ASP A 358 -11.13 18.93 4.70
CA ASP A 358 -12.15 19.73 5.35
C ASP A 358 -11.63 21.16 5.53
N VAL A 359 -11.78 22.03 4.52
CA VAL A 359 -12.08 23.48 4.59
C VAL A 359 -12.30 24.01 3.15
N ARG A 360 -13.58 24.25 2.81
CA ARG A 360 -14.10 25.11 1.71
C ARG A 360 -13.63 24.83 0.27
N PRO A 361 -14.44 24.11 -0.53
CA PRO A 361 -14.42 24.31 -1.98
C PRO A 361 -15.83 24.30 -2.58
N ARG A 362 -16.47 25.47 -2.73
CA ARG A 362 -17.62 25.63 -3.65
C ARG A 362 -17.48 26.77 -4.66
N LYS A 363 -16.51 27.67 -4.52
CA LYS A 363 -16.39 28.84 -5.41
C LYS A 363 -15.29 28.74 -6.48
N ASN A 364 -14.37 27.78 -6.37
CA ASN A 364 -13.24 27.66 -7.32
C ASN A 364 -13.30 26.43 -8.23
N LEU A 365 -14.29 25.53 -8.05
CA LEU A 365 -14.39 24.32 -8.85
C LEU A 365 -14.74 24.65 -10.32
N HIS A 366 -15.65 25.59 -10.56
CA HIS A 366 -16.04 26.00 -11.91
C HIS A 366 -14.91 26.70 -12.68
N ALA A 367 -14.12 27.53 -11.99
CA ALA A 367 -12.99 28.24 -12.59
C ALA A 367 -11.80 27.30 -12.89
N PHE A 368 -11.63 26.25 -12.10
CA PHE A 368 -10.60 25.24 -12.32
C PHE A 368 -10.97 24.26 -13.45
N ILE A 369 -12.23 23.84 -13.53
CA ILE A 369 -12.74 22.96 -14.61
C ILE A 369 -12.59 23.63 -15.98
N SER A 370 -12.80 24.94 -16.08
CA SER A 370 -12.74 25.67 -17.35
C SER A 370 -11.33 25.88 -17.92
N ASN A 371 -10.27 25.71 -17.11
CA ASN A 371 -8.89 26.02 -17.50
C ASN A 371 -7.99 24.78 -17.68
N ALA A 372 -8.45 23.57 -17.33
CA ALA A 372 -7.59 22.38 -17.21
C ALA A 372 -7.87 21.24 -18.21
N TYR A 373 -8.95 21.26 -19.00
CA TYR A 373 -9.35 20.11 -19.83
C TYR A 373 -9.67 20.45 -21.30
N PRO A 374 -9.39 19.54 -22.27
CA PRO A 374 -9.61 19.77 -23.69
C PRO A 374 -11.11 19.73 -24.11
N PRO A 375 -11.46 20.28 -25.29
CA PRO A 375 -12.84 20.52 -25.75
C PRO A 375 -13.85 19.36 -25.68
N PRO A 376 -13.49 18.07 -25.85
CA PRO A 376 -14.46 16.98 -25.77
C PRO A 376 -15.04 16.76 -24.35
N PHE A 377 -14.29 17.12 -23.30
CA PHE A 377 -14.73 16.96 -21.91
C PHE A 377 -15.82 17.98 -21.52
N ILE A 378 -15.78 19.18 -22.10
CA ILE A 378 -16.80 20.22 -21.87
C ILE A 378 -18.15 19.81 -22.46
N GLN A 379 -18.17 19.18 -23.64
CA GLN A 379 -19.41 18.74 -24.28
C GLN A 379 -20.14 17.63 -23.50
N VAL A 380 -19.40 16.75 -22.82
CA VAL A 380 -19.99 15.70 -21.97
C VAL A 380 -20.55 16.28 -20.68
N MET A 381 -19.86 17.26 -20.08
CA MET A 381 -20.32 17.88 -18.85
C MET A 381 -21.50 18.86 -19.06
N ASP A 382 -21.60 19.51 -20.23
CA ASP A 382 -22.74 20.38 -20.59
C ASP A 382 -24.07 19.60 -20.73
N VAL A 383 -23.99 18.31 -21.06
CA VAL A 383 -25.14 17.40 -21.08
C VAL A 383 -25.57 17.03 -19.65
N PHE A 384 -24.62 16.91 -18.72
CA PHE A 384 -24.90 16.60 -17.31
C PHE A 384 -25.36 17.81 -16.49
N THR A 385 -24.88 19.02 -16.80
CA THR A 385 -25.29 20.25 -16.11
C THR A 385 -26.68 20.74 -16.54
N ASN A 386 -27.15 20.37 -17.73
CA ASN A 386 -28.51 20.67 -18.21
C ASN A 386 -29.56 19.63 -17.78
N TYR A 387 -29.18 18.62 -17.00
CA TYR A 387 -30.11 17.63 -16.48
C TYR A 387 -30.78 18.15 -15.19
N GLN A 388 -32.01 18.65 -15.30
CA GLN A 388 -32.86 18.94 -14.14
C GLN A 388 -33.66 17.69 -13.72
N PRO A 389 -33.61 17.26 -12.45
CA PRO A 389 -34.48 16.21 -11.95
C PRO A 389 -35.89 16.78 -11.68
N LEU A 390 -36.92 16.14 -12.25
CA LEU A 390 -38.32 16.42 -11.94
C LEU A 390 -38.70 15.73 -10.62
N ASP A 391 -39.09 16.52 -9.63
CA ASP A 391 -39.82 16.06 -8.45
C ASP A 391 -41.25 15.63 -8.82
N GLN A 392 -41.71 14.59 -8.11
CA GLN A 392 -43.10 14.13 -7.89
C GLN A 392 -43.92 13.55 -9.06
N GLU A 393 -44.33 12.29 -8.82
CA GLU A 393 -45.53 11.56 -9.27
C GLU A 393 -46.23 11.99 -10.58
N SER A 394 -46.22 11.11 -11.59
CA SER A 394 -47.42 10.47 -12.13
C SER A 394 -47.11 9.67 -13.41
N ALA A 395 -47.96 8.66 -13.64
CA ALA A 395 -47.87 7.63 -14.66
C ALA A 395 -47.91 8.15 -16.11
N ASN A 396 -46.90 7.83 -16.91
CA ASN A 396 -47.06 7.26 -18.27
C ASN A 396 -45.71 6.89 -18.89
N CYS A 397 -45.63 5.70 -19.50
CA CYS A 397 -44.46 5.19 -20.21
C CYS A 397 -43.96 6.10 -21.34
N LYS A 398 -42.64 6.12 -21.56
CA LYS A 398 -41.98 5.79 -22.85
C LYS A 398 -40.51 5.35 -22.61
N PRO A 399 -39.98 4.31 -23.29
CA PRO A 399 -38.62 3.81 -23.07
C PRO A 399 -37.54 4.70 -23.73
N LEU A 400 -36.35 4.72 -23.12
CA LEU A 400 -35.14 5.47 -23.50
C LEU A 400 -34.61 5.25 -24.94
N ASP A 401 -35.19 4.33 -25.70
CA ASP A 401 -34.69 3.97 -27.03
C ASP A 401 -35.05 5.01 -28.12
N GLN A 402 -35.91 5.98 -27.83
CA GLN A 402 -36.31 7.02 -28.80
C GLN A 402 -35.51 8.33 -28.76
N GLU A 403 -34.66 8.57 -27.74
CA GLU A 403 -33.78 9.76 -27.72
C GLU A 403 -32.39 9.51 -28.34
N PHE A 404 -31.92 8.27 -28.37
CA PHE A 404 -30.68 7.94 -29.08
C PHE A 404 -30.82 7.99 -30.62
N ALA A 405 -32.05 8.03 -31.15
CA ALA A 405 -32.32 8.05 -32.59
C ALA A 405 -32.32 9.46 -33.23
N LYS A 406 -31.99 10.53 -32.47
CA LYS A 406 -31.98 11.91 -33.00
C LYS A 406 -30.62 12.61 -32.97
N MET A 407 -29.54 11.95 -32.56
CA MET A 407 -28.19 12.52 -32.69
C MET A 407 -27.56 12.11 -34.03
N ASP A 408 -27.73 13.00 -34.98
CA ASP A 408 -27.07 13.01 -36.29
C ASP A 408 -25.59 13.40 -36.10
N LEU A 409 -24.70 12.42 -36.04
CA LEU A 409 -23.26 12.62 -36.27
C LEU A 409 -22.94 12.20 -37.70
N GLY A 410 -23.20 13.11 -38.63
CA GLY A 410 -22.49 13.29 -39.90
C GLY A 410 -22.10 12.02 -40.65
N SER A 411 -22.98 11.57 -41.54
CA SER A 411 -22.61 10.74 -42.68
C SER A 411 -21.60 11.47 -43.59
N SER A 412 -20.46 10.84 -43.89
CA SER A 412 -19.88 10.92 -45.23
C SER A 412 -20.40 9.73 -46.03
N SER A 413 -21.38 9.98 -46.88
CA SER A 413 -21.86 9.02 -47.86
C SER A 413 -20.88 8.98 -49.03
N SER A 414 -20.53 7.79 -49.49
CA SER A 414 -20.63 7.51 -50.93
C SER A 414 -21.06 6.06 -51.11
N ALA A 415 -22.29 5.90 -51.60
CA ALA A 415 -22.85 4.63 -52.02
C ALA A 415 -22.31 4.23 -53.39
N SER A 416 -22.05 2.94 -53.62
CA SER A 416 -22.71 2.10 -54.64
C SER A 416 -21.88 0.85 -54.99
N LYS A 417 -22.39 -0.33 -54.64
CA LYS A 417 -22.88 -1.37 -55.59
C LYS A 417 -23.21 -2.67 -54.86
N LEU A 418 -24.47 -3.07 -54.92
CA LEU A 418 -24.87 -4.48 -54.90
C LEU A 418 -24.28 -5.19 -56.13
N SER A 419 -23.89 -6.46 -56.00
CA SER A 419 -24.59 -7.55 -56.71
C SER A 419 -24.05 -8.94 -56.37
N VAL A 420 -25.00 -9.84 -56.09
CA VAL A 420 -25.09 -11.24 -56.58
C VAL A 420 -23.93 -12.15 -56.20
N TRP A 421 -24.09 -12.97 -55.15
CA TRP A 421 -23.59 -14.36 -55.04
C TRP A 421 -24.10 -15.08 -53.76
N ASP A 422 -25.04 -14.51 -53.00
CA ASP A 422 -25.90 -15.30 -52.11
C ASP A 422 -27.11 -15.82 -52.90
N GLU A 423 -26.95 -16.97 -53.58
CA GLU A 423 -28.02 -17.97 -53.84
C GLU A 423 -27.49 -19.11 -54.73
N ALA A 424 -26.69 -20.00 -54.13
CA ALA A 424 -26.45 -21.40 -54.53
C ALA A 424 -25.28 -21.91 -53.67
N THR A 425 -25.47 -22.52 -52.51
CA THR A 425 -25.83 -23.94 -52.45
C THR A 425 -25.92 -24.38 -50.98
N LEU A 426 -27.12 -24.33 -50.41
CA LEU A 426 -27.57 -25.32 -49.42
C LEU A 426 -28.11 -26.51 -50.23
N SER A 427 -27.22 -27.38 -50.73
CA SER A 427 -27.56 -28.73 -51.22
C SER A 427 -26.31 -29.46 -51.67
N SER A 428 -25.65 -30.15 -50.75
CA SER A 428 -24.97 -31.44 -50.96
C SER A 428 -23.88 -31.58 -49.91
N TYR A 429 -24.14 -32.33 -48.84
CA TYR A 429 -23.19 -33.32 -48.32
C TYR A 429 -23.97 -34.28 -47.42
N ASN A 430 -24.80 -35.11 -48.06
CA ASN A 430 -25.12 -36.42 -47.54
C ASN A 430 -24.04 -37.41 -48.04
N ASN A 431 -23.61 -38.28 -47.12
CA ASN A 431 -23.10 -39.62 -47.37
C ASN A 431 -21.73 -39.80 -48.04
N THR A 432 -20.73 -40.14 -47.23
CA THR A 432 -19.98 -41.43 -47.24
C THR A 432 -18.79 -41.29 -46.29
N SER A 433 -18.69 -42.05 -45.21
CA SER A 433 -18.10 -43.39 -45.27
C SER A 433 -18.30 -44.12 -43.93
N ASN A 434 -18.60 -45.41 -44.10
CA ASN A 434 -18.98 -46.38 -43.10
C ASN A 434 -17.87 -46.71 -42.09
N SER A 435 -18.34 -47.15 -40.92
CA SER A 435 -17.69 -48.10 -40.03
C SER A 435 -17.27 -49.40 -40.74
N THR A 436 -16.13 -49.95 -40.37
CA THR A 436 -15.93 -51.41 -40.19
C THR A 436 -14.89 -51.62 -39.10
N GLY A 437 -15.26 -52.36 -38.05
CA GLY A 437 -14.37 -52.83 -36.98
C GLY A 437 -15.02 -52.74 -35.62
#